data_AF-A0A8D3WH35-F1
#
_entry.id   AF-A0A8D3WH35-F1
#
_cell.length_a   1.000
_cell.length_b   1.000
_cell.length_c   1.000
_cell.angle_alpha   90.00
_cell.angle_beta   90.00
_cell.angle_gamma   90.00
#
_symmetry.space_group_name_H-M   'P 1'
#
loop_
_entity.id
_entity.type
_entity.pdbx_description
1 polymer ?
#
loop_
_entity_poly.entity_id
_entity_poly.type
_entity_poly.pdbx_seq_one_letter_code
_entity_poly.pdbx_strand_id
1 'polypeptide(L)'
;MTEQTERPFAGAGPAPAGRPVAAPRRLGETRTWPRSFADRLTAPLPGVRGMTRLARERAMRPNAEGLRGIHRLPYAPQPLPEAGPDTAAVTWAGHASWVVRIGGLTVLTDPVWSRRILGTPARITPAGVRWEELPPVDAVLISHNHYDHLDAPTLRRLPRDTPLLVPAGLGRWCRRRRFTCVTELDWWESVELGGVRFDFVPSHHWSKRTLLDTCRSLWGGWVLDDGSGHRIYFAGDTGYGHWFKEIGRRYPDLDLAMLPIGAYEPRWWLSDVHTDPEEAVQAYADLGARAMAPMHWATFLLSAEPVLEPLTRLRTAWQQAGYPRGDLWDLPVGGSRVLAT
;
A
#
# COMPACT_ATOMS: atom_id res chain seq x y z
N MET A 1 -49.87 17.54 5.50
CA MET A 1 -49.33 18.88 5.73
C MET A 1 -48.22 18.77 6.77
N THR A 2 -46.99 18.65 6.29
CA THR A 2 -45.72 19.08 6.91
C THR A 2 -44.64 18.74 5.88
N GLU A 3 -44.33 19.74 5.06
CA GLU A 3 -43.19 19.76 4.14
C GLU A 3 -41.90 19.68 4.98
N GLN A 4 -41.02 18.74 4.64
CA GLN A 4 -39.60 18.84 5.00
C GLN A 4 -38.86 19.38 3.79
N THR A 5 -38.43 20.62 3.92
CA THR A 5 -37.61 21.37 2.98
C THR A 5 -36.28 20.65 2.74
N GLU A 6 -36.07 20.12 1.53
CA GLU A 6 -34.76 19.70 1.04
C GLU A 6 -33.87 20.93 0.88
N ARG A 7 -32.70 20.95 1.53
CA ARG A 7 -31.64 21.92 1.23
C ARG A 7 -30.86 21.39 0.02
N PRO A 8 -30.66 22.19 -1.05
CA PRO A 8 -29.88 21.74 -2.19
C PRO A 8 -28.40 21.66 -1.81
N PHE A 9 -27.77 20.53 -2.14
CA PHE A 9 -26.32 20.41 -2.18
C PHE A 9 -25.78 21.48 -3.15
N ALA A 10 -24.97 22.39 -2.64
CA ALA A 10 -24.24 23.34 -3.47
C ALA A 10 -23.33 22.55 -4.41
N GLY A 11 -23.61 22.61 -5.71
CA GLY A 11 -22.79 21.98 -6.74
C GLY A 11 -21.35 22.51 -6.65
N ALA A 12 -20.40 21.59 -6.49
CA ALA A 12 -18.99 21.90 -6.66
C ALA A 12 -18.78 22.36 -8.12
N GLY A 13 -18.38 23.61 -8.30
CA GLY A 13 -17.95 24.12 -9.59
C GLY A 13 -16.78 23.30 -10.16
N PRO A 14 -16.49 23.41 -11.47
CA PRO A 14 -15.39 22.68 -12.09
C PRO A 14 -14.08 22.98 -11.35
N ALA A 15 -13.40 21.92 -10.91
CA ALA A 15 -12.13 22.02 -10.21
C ALA A 15 -11.09 22.74 -11.08
N PRO A 16 -10.29 23.66 -10.53
CA PRO A 16 -9.28 24.37 -11.31
C PRO A 16 -8.27 23.38 -11.89
N ALA A 17 -7.79 23.66 -13.11
CA ALA A 17 -6.69 22.96 -13.75
C ALA A 17 -5.53 22.76 -12.76
N GLY A 18 -4.98 21.54 -12.74
CA GLY A 18 -4.14 21.00 -11.67
C GLY A 18 -3.07 21.96 -11.17
N ARG A 19 -2.93 22.06 -9.85
CA ARG A 19 -1.77 22.73 -9.23
C ARG A 19 -0.49 22.16 -9.83
N PRO A 20 0.49 23.00 -10.21
CA PRO A 20 1.77 22.52 -10.71
C PRO A 20 2.40 21.57 -9.68
N VAL A 21 2.93 20.46 -10.19
CA VAL A 21 3.64 19.45 -9.41
C VAL A 21 4.78 20.16 -8.66
N ALA A 22 4.77 20.06 -7.32
CA ALA A 22 5.78 20.71 -6.51
C ALA A 22 7.18 20.19 -6.86
N ALA A 23 8.16 21.08 -6.82
CA ALA A 23 9.56 20.70 -6.99
C ALA A 23 9.94 19.63 -5.94
N PRO A 24 10.71 18.59 -6.32
CA PRO A 24 11.15 17.56 -5.39
C PRO A 24 11.86 18.14 -4.18
N ARG A 25 11.60 17.55 -3.02
CA ARG A 25 12.33 17.81 -1.79
C ARG A 25 13.74 17.24 -1.87
N ARG A 26 14.63 17.75 -1.01
CA ARG A 26 15.99 17.21 -0.93
C ARG A 26 15.98 15.88 -0.18
N LEU A 27 16.72 14.91 -0.69
CA LEU A 27 16.88 13.63 -0.03
C LEU A 27 17.50 13.81 1.37
N GLY A 28 16.91 13.17 2.39
CA GLY A 28 17.37 13.27 3.78
C GLY A 28 17.02 14.57 4.49
N GLU A 29 16.25 15.47 3.85
CA GLU A 29 15.80 16.73 4.47
C GLU A 29 15.03 16.47 5.77
N THR A 30 15.49 17.08 6.87
CA THR A 30 14.83 16.98 8.17
C THR A 30 13.83 18.11 8.35
N ARG A 31 12.61 17.77 8.77
CA ARG A 31 11.50 18.72 8.91
C ARG A 31 10.80 18.55 10.26
N THR A 32 10.12 19.62 10.67
CA THR A 32 9.24 19.59 11.84
C THR A 32 7.80 19.41 11.38
N TRP A 33 7.09 18.52 12.06
CA TRP A 33 5.73 18.13 11.73
C TRP A 33 4.79 18.42 12.89
N PRO A 34 3.47 18.58 12.64
CA PRO A 34 2.50 18.64 13.72
C PRO A 34 2.58 17.39 14.60
N ARG A 35 2.13 17.50 15.85
CA ARG A 35 2.14 16.38 16.81
C ARG A 35 1.18 15.25 16.42
N SER A 36 0.21 15.55 15.55
CA SER A 36 -0.79 14.61 15.07
C SER A 36 -1.25 15.01 13.67
N PHE A 37 -1.70 14.00 12.92
CA PHE A 37 -2.34 14.09 11.61
C PHE A 37 -3.80 13.63 11.67
N ALA A 38 -4.44 13.65 12.84
CA ALA A 38 -5.84 13.24 12.99
C ALA A 38 -6.82 14.10 12.16
N ASP A 39 -6.42 15.32 11.80
CA ASP A 39 -7.13 16.19 10.85
C ASP A 39 -7.22 15.62 9.42
N ARG A 40 -6.39 14.61 9.10
CA ARG A 40 -6.32 13.95 7.80
C ARG A 40 -7.15 12.67 7.72
N LEU A 41 -7.80 12.27 8.81
CA LEU A 41 -8.69 11.10 8.82
C LEU A 41 -9.89 11.33 7.91
N THR A 42 -10.20 10.34 7.08
CA THR A 42 -11.40 10.36 6.21
C THR A 42 -12.60 9.67 6.85
N ALA A 43 -12.38 8.95 7.95
CA ALA A 43 -13.41 8.31 8.76
C ALA A 43 -13.03 8.38 10.24
N PRO A 44 -14.01 8.31 11.16
CA PRO A 44 -13.73 8.24 12.59
C PRO A 44 -12.87 7.03 12.95
N LEU A 45 -11.96 7.21 13.92
CA LEU A 45 -11.19 6.09 14.45
C LEU A 45 -12.11 5.05 15.11
N PRO A 46 -11.71 3.77 15.13
CA PRO A 46 -12.53 2.72 15.70
C PRO A 46 -12.79 2.96 17.20
N GLY A 47 -14.07 3.09 17.56
CA GLY A 47 -14.50 3.39 18.93
C GLY A 47 -14.61 2.17 19.85
N VAL A 48 -14.72 2.41 21.16
CA VAL A 48 -14.82 1.35 22.20
C VAL A 48 -15.96 0.36 21.91
N ARG A 49 -17.13 0.87 21.46
CA ARG A 49 -18.27 0.01 21.11
C ARG A 49 -17.95 -0.98 19.98
N GLY A 50 -17.26 -0.52 18.94
CA GLY A 50 -16.87 -1.40 17.84
C GLY A 50 -15.78 -2.39 18.26
N MET A 51 -14.82 -1.98 19.11
CA MET A 51 -13.85 -2.90 19.73
C MET A 51 -14.55 -4.01 20.53
N THR A 52 -15.56 -3.66 21.33
CA THR A 52 -16.32 -4.65 22.11
C THR A 52 -17.13 -5.60 21.22
N ARG A 53 -17.70 -5.10 20.12
CA ARG A 53 -18.41 -5.92 19.13
C ARG A 53 -17.46 -6.89 18.43
N LEU A 54 -16.30 -6.41 17.98
CA LEU A 54 -15.28 -7.22 17.32
C LEU A 54 -14.80 -8.38 18.22
N ALA A 55 -14.56 -8.10 19.50
CA ALA A 55 -14.19 -9.12 20.48
C ALA A 55 -15.31 -10.16 20.68
N ARG A 56 -16.57 -9.73 20.75
CA ARG A 56 -17.74 -10.61 20.91
C ARG A 56 -17.94 -11.51 19.69
N GLU A 57 -17.79 -10.98 18.48
CA GLU A 57 -18.01 -11.70 17.23
C GLU A 57 -16.85 -12.62 16.83
N ARG A 58 -15.69 -12.53 17.51
CA ARG A 58 -14.44 -13.23 17.15
C ARG A 58 -14.00 -12.97 15.70
N ALA A 59 -14.40 -11.84 15.13
CA ALA A 59 -14.25 -11.50 13.73
C ALA A 59 -12.85 -10.95 13.37
N MET A 60 -11.81 -11.33 14.11
CA MET A 60 -10.43 -10.91 13.81
C MET A 60 -9.62 -11.97 13.07
N ARG A 61 -10.15 -13.20 12.92
CA ARG A 61 -9.44 -14.31 12.26
C ARG A 61 -10.42 -15.23 11.55
N PRO A 62 -9.98 -15.93 10.50
CA PRO A 62 -10.82 -16.89 9.82
C PRO A 62 -11.07 -18.11 10.72
N ASN A 63 -12.22 -18.75 10.53
CA ASN A 63 -12.52 -20.02 11.21
C ASN A 63 -11.72 -21.18 10.58
N ALA A 64 -11.83 -22.39 11.15
CA ALA A 64 -11.08 -23.56 10.66
C ALA A 64 -11.35 -23.89 9.18
N GLU A 65 -12.56 -23.62 8.69
CA GLU A 65 -12.93 -23.82 7.30
C GLU A 65 -12.22 -22.80 6.38
N GLY A 66 -12.22 -21.52 6.78
CA GLY A 66 -11.53 -20.44 6.06
C GLY A 66 -10.01 -20.61 5.97
N LEU A 67 -9.42 -21.46 6.82
CA LEU A 67 -7.99 -21.81 6.80
C LEU A 67 -7.67 -23.06 5.97
N ARG A 68 -8.66 -23.86 5.54
CA ARG A 68 -8.40 -25.09 4.76
C ARG A 68 -7.68 -24.81 3.44
N GLY A 69 -7.86 -23.62 2.88
CA GLY A 69 -7.28 -23.18 1.61
C GLY A 69 -5.80 -22.82 1.63
N ILE A 70 -5.12 -22.81 2.79
CA ILE A 70 -3.72 -22.32 2.89
C ILE A 70 -2.79 -23.05 1.91
N HIS A 71 -2.92 -24.37 1.79
CA HIS A 71 -2.08 -25.19 0.90
C HIS A 71 -2.25 -24.90 -0.61
N ARG A 72 -3.27 -24.13 -0.98
CA ARG A 72 -3.55 -23.71 -2.37
C ARG A 72 -3.17 -22.27 -2.63
N LEU A 73 -2.66 -21.54 -1.63
CA LEU A 73 -2.20 -20.17 -1.84
C LEU A 73 -1.05 -20.18 -2.86
N PRO A 74 -1.08 -19.29 -3.86
CA PRO A 74 -0.09 -19.32 -4.93
C PRO A 74 1.25 -18.87 -4.38
N TYR A 75 2.23 -19.78 -4.39
CA TYR A 75 3.60 -19.56 -3.93
C TYR A 75 4.56 -20.21 -4.93
N ALA A 76 5.36 -19.38 -5.59
CA ALA A 76 6.30 -19.81 -6.62
C ALA A 76 7.50 -18.85 -6.62
N PRO A 77 8.42 -18.98 -5.64
CA PRO A 77 9.65 -18.20 -5.61
C PRO A 77 10.47 -18.47 -6.88
N GLN A 78 10.88 -17.39 -7.53
CA GLN A 78 11.68 -17.41 -8.75
C GLN A 78 12.83 -16.39 -8.61
N PRO A 79 13.92 -16.55 -9.38
CA PRO A 79 14.93 -15.51 -9.50
C PRO A 79 14.29 -14.19 -9.92
N LEU A 80 14.80 -13.09 -9.36
CA LEU A 80 14.39 -11.75 -9.79
C LEU A 80 14.75 -11.57 -11.27
N PRO A 81 13.87 -10.97 -12.09
CA PRO A 81 14.18 -10.70 -13.48
C PRO A 81 15.36 -9.72 -13.56
N GLU A 82 16.17 -9.87 -14.62
CA GLU A 82 17.12 -8.83 -14.98
C GLU A 82 16.33 -7.57 -15.39
N ALA A 83 16.70 -6.44 -14.80
CA ALA A 83 16.09 -5.14 -15.08
C ALA A 83 17.21 -4.10 -15.15
N GLY A 84 17.43 -3.59 -16.36
CA GLY A 84 18.34 -2.47 -16.61
C GLY A 84 17.69 -1.11 -16.35
N PRO A 85 18.37 -0.01 -16.67
CA PRO A 85 17.84 1.35 -16.50
C PRO A 85 16.50 1.60 -17.20
N ASP A 86 16.30 1.04 -18.39
CA ASP A 86 15.12 1.25 -19.24
C ASP A 86 14.01 0.19 -19.01
N THR A 87 14.13 -0.62 -17.96
CA THR A 87 13.21 -1.73 -17.68
C THR A 87 12.64 -1.60 -16.28
N ALA A 88 11.32 -1.54 -16.18
CA ALA A 88 10.62 -1.67 -14.91
C ALA A 88 10.15 -3.11 -14.67
N ALA A 89 10.33 -3.63 -13.46
CA ALA A 89 9.87 -4.95 -13.07
C ALA A 89 9.41 -4.97 -11.61
N VAL A 90 8.44 -5.83 -11.31
CA VAL A 90 7.91 -6.00 -9.96
C VAL A 90 7.94 -7.48 -9.58
N THR A 91 8.35 -7.77 -8.35
CA THR A 91 8.30 -9.10 -7.74
C THR A 91 7.56 -9.03 -6.41
N TRP A 92 6.55 -9.88 -6.25
CA TRP A 92 5.75 -9.89 -5.03
C TRP A 92 6.43 -10.73 -3.95
N ALA A 93 7.01 -10.11 -2.91
CA ALA A 93 7.62 -10.84 -1.80
C ALA A 93 6.57 -11.33 -0.76
N GLY A 94 5.32 -10.92 -0.92
CA GLY A 94 4.18 -11.26 -0.07
C GLY A 94 3.71 -10.07 0.77
N HIS A 95 2.44 -10.10 1.17
CA HIS A 95 1.74 -9.00 1.85
C HIS A 95 1.75 -7.72 0.99
N ALA A 96 2.12 -6.57 1.53
CA ALA A 96 2.39 -5.34 0.79
C ALA A 96 3.87 -5.18 0.39
N SER A 97 4.70 -6.22 0.58
CA SER A 97 6.12 -6.17 0.27
C SER A 97 6.39 -6.50 -1.19
N TRP A 98 6.91 -5.52 -1.92
CA TRP A 98 7.34 -5.66 -3.31
C TRP A 98 8.82 -5.34 -3.45
N VAL A 99 9.48 -6.05 -4.36
CA VAL A 99 10.75 -5.64 -4.94
C VAL A 99 10.41 -4.98 -6.28
N VAL A 100 10.65 -3.68 -6.37
CA VAL A 100 10.38 -2.88 -7.57
C VAL A 100 11.72 -2.48 -8.17
N ARG A 101 11.96 -2.88 -9.42
CA ARG A 101 13.06 -2.41 -10.24
C ARG A 101 12.52 -1.34 -11.18
N ILE A 102 13.07 -0.13 -11.14
CA ILE A 102 12.59 1.01 -11.95
C ILE A 102 13.70 2.06 -12.07
N GLY A 103 13.94 2.61 -13.27
CA GLY A 103 15.02 3.57 -13.51
C GLY A 103 16.40 3.09 -13.04
N GLY A 104 16.67 1.78 -13.13
CA GLY A 104 17.91 1.17 -12.65
C GLY A 104 17.99 0.95 -11.12
N LEU A 105 17.04 1.46 -10.34
CA LEU A 105 16.99 1.30 -8.89
C LEU A 105 16.38 -0.04 -8.47
N THR A 106 16.72 -0.49 -7.26
CA THR A 106 16.00 -1.52 -6.50
C THR A 106 15.31 -0.88 -5.30
N VAL A 107 13.99 -0.84 -5.35
CA VAL A 107 13.13 -0.21 -4.34
C VAL A 107 12.31 -1.28 -3.63
N LEU A 108 12.26 -1.22 -2.30
CA LEU A 108 11.36 -2.06 -1.51
C LEU A 108 10.16 -1.26 -1.03
N THR A 109 8.94 -1.76 -1.24
CA THR A 109 7.73 -1.20 -0.63
C THR A 109 7.42 -1.97 0.65
N ASP A 110 7.10 -1.29 1.75
CA ASP A 110 6.62 -1.87 3.01
C ASP A 110 7.27 -3.23 3.37
N PRO A 111 8.61 -3.30 3.51
CA PRO A 111 9.30 -4.58 3.52
C PRO A 111 9.12 -5.34 4.84
N VAL A 112 8.51 -6.53 4.76
CA VAL A 112 8.28 -7.44 5.89
C VAL A 112 8.74 -8.86 5.55
N TRP A 113 9.99 -9.15 5.89
CA TRP A 113 10.59 -10.49 5.80
C TRP A 113 10.45 -11.30 7.10
N SER A 114 9.92 -10.69 8.16
CA SER A 114 9.71 -11.36 9.44
C SER A 114 8.73 -12.53 9.34
N ARG A 115 9.03 -13.62 10.06
CA ARG A 115 8.12 -14.77 10.21
C ARG A 115 6.83 -14.38 10.96
N ARG A 116 6.92 -13.43 11.89
CA ARG A 116 5.82 -12.95 12.73
C ARG A 116 5.87 -11.44 12.82
N ILE A 117 4.70 -10.83 12.83
CA ILE A 117 4.47 -9.44 13.21
C ILE A 117 3.75 -9.43 14.57
N LEU A 118 3.81 -8.32 15.29
CA LEU A 118 3.23 -8.23 16.62
C LEU A 118 1.70 -8.35 16.54
N GLY A 119 1.12 -9.26 17.32
CA GLY A 119 -0.34 -9.43 17.40
C GLY A 119 -0.92 -10.51 16.46
N THR A 120 -0.10 -11.13 15.61
CA THR A 120 -0.57 -12.16 14.66
C THR A 120 0.14 -13.51 14.86
N PRO A 121 -0.43 -14.61 14.32
CA PRO A 121 0.31 -15.84 14.11
C PRO A 121 1.50 -15.65 13.14
N ALA A 122 2.28 -16.71 12.95
CA ALA A 122 3.29 -16.71 11.88
C ALA A 122 2.63 -16.54 10.50
N ARG A 123 3.36 -15.92 9.56
CA ARG A 123 2.92 -15.82 8.17
C ARG A 123 2.58 -17.20 7.60
N ILE A 124 1.47 -17.29 6.87
CA ILE A 124 0.95 -18.55 6.31
C ILE A 124 1.63 -18.93 4.99
N THR A 125 2.13 -17.93 4.26
CA THR A 125 2.96 -18.11 3.06
C THR A 125 4.34 -17.52 3.32
N PRO A 126 5.45 -18.22 3.04
CA PRO A 126 6.80 -17.68 3.22
C PRO A 126 7.09 -16.41 2.40
N ALA A 127 8.20 -15.72 2.68
CA ALA A 127 8.66 -14.62 1.83
C ALA A 127 8.99 -15.15 0.43
N GLY A 128 8.45 -14.51 -0.61
CA GLY A 128 8.61 -14.93 -2.01
C GLY A 128 10.01 -14.71 -2.58
N VAL A 129 10.79 -13.84 -1.95
CA VAL A 129 12.17 -13.53 -2.34
C VAL A 129 13.05 -13.75 -1.11
N ARG A 130 14.10 -14.56 -1.24
CA ARG A 130 15.07 -14.71 -0.15
C ARG A 130 15.86 -13.43 -0.02
N TRP A 131 16.11 -13.02 1.21
CA TRP A 131 16.81 -11.75 1.44
C TRP A 131 18.24 -11.76 0.89
N GLU A 132 18.89 -12.92 0.91
CA GLU A 132 20.25 -13.10 0.40
C GLU A 132 20.30 -13.01 -1.13
N GLU A 133 19.15 -13.07 -1.80
CA GLU A 133 18.99 -12.95 -3.26
C GLU A 133 18.57 -11.53 -3.69
N LEU A 134 18.36 -10.62 -2.73
CA LEU A 134 18.07 -9.22 -3.05
C LEU A 134 19.33 -8.54 -3.61
N PRO A 135 19.21 -7.80 -4.73
CA PRO A 135 20.21 -6.81 -5.12
C PRO A 135 20.41 -5.76 -4.02
N PRO A 136 21.47 -4.94 -4.10
CA PRO A 136 21.59 -3.74 -3.27
C PRO A 136 20.30 -2.92 -3.32
N VAL A 137 19.76 -2.60 -2.15
CA VAL A 137 18.51 -1.84 -2.03
C VAL A 137 18.83 -0.35 -2.03
N ASP A 138 18.36 0.36 -3.05
CA ASP A 138 18.61 1.79 -3.25
C ASP A 138 17.63 2.67 -2.48
N ALA A 139 16.40 2.19 -2.23
CA ALA A 139 15.42 2.90 -1.42
C ALA A 139 14.40 1.96 -0.77
N VAL A 140 13.81 2.42 0.32
CA VAL A 140 12.62 1.82 0.93
C VAL A 140 11.50 2.85 0.98
N LEU A 141 10.33 2.45 0.51
CA LEU A 141 9.09 3.22 0.62
C LEU A 141 8.24 2.66 1.75
N ILE A 142 7.80 3.53 2.66
CA ILE A 142 6.89 3.17 3.73
C ILE A 142 5.56 3.88 3.50
N SER A 143 4.45 3.15 3.43
CA SER A 143 3.10 3.71 3.30
C SER A 143 2.61 4.31 4.62
N HIS A 144 2.77 3.57 5.72
CA HIS A 144 2.32 3.93 7.05
C HIS A 144 3.01 3.09 8.13
N ASN A 145 2.68 3.35 9.39
CA ASN A 145 3.47 2.84 10.50
C ASN A 145 3.00 1.50 11.09
N HIS A 146 2.00 0.78 10.56
CA HIS A 146 1.56 -0.49 11.17
C HIS A 146 2.66 -1.57 11.12
N TYR A 147 2.51 -2.62 11.96
CA TYR A 147 3.58 -3.63 12.14
C TYR A 147 3.83 -4.49 10.92
N ASP A 148 2.83 -4.65 10.07
CA ASP A 148 2.82 -5.38 8.82
C ASP A 148 3.26 -4.56 7.60
N HIS A 149 3.54 -3.28 7.78
CA HIS A 149 4.09 -2.40 6.74
C HIS A 149 5.46 -1.81 7.13
N LEU A 150 5.71 -1.70 8.45
CA LEU A 150 6.96 -1.18 9.00
C LEU A 150 7.57 -2.19 9.98
N ASP A 151 8.36 -3.11 9.44
CA ASP A 151 8.99 -4.20 10.18
C ASP A 151 10.43 -3.87 10.60
N ALA A 152 10.63 -3.59 11.90
CA ALA A 152 11.94 -3.24 12.43
C ALA A 152 13.02 -4.35 12.27
N PRO A 153 12.72 -5.66 12.47
CA PRO A 153 13.64 -6.72 12.11
C PRO A 153 14.12 -6.68 10.66
N THR A 154 13.22 -6.46 9.70
CA THR A 154 13.58 -6.36 8.29
C THR A 154 14.46 -5.14 8.03
N LEU A 155 14.05 -3.95 8.47
CA LEU A 155 14.85 -2.73 8.28
C LEU A 155 16.23 -2.80 8.95
N ARG A 156 16.38 -3.55 10.05
CA ARG A 156 17.69 -3.74 10.68
C ARG A 156 18.72 -4.43 9.77
N ARG A 157 18.29 -5.15 8.74
CA ARG A 157 19.16 -5.85 7.79
C ARG A 157 19.75 -4.94 6.72
N LEU A 158 19.20 -3.72 6.55
CA LEU A 158 19.68 -2.74 5.58
C LEU A 158 20.87 -1.94 6.11
N PRO A 159 21.76 -1.46 5.22
CA PRO A 159 22.69 -0.38 5.50
C PRO A 159 21.98 0.84 6.11
N ARG A 160 22.68 1.60 6.94
CA ARG A 160 22.08 2.74 7.67
C ARG A 160 21.96 4.00 6.83
N ASP A 161 22.71 4.07 5.75
CA ASP A 161 22.67 5.07 4.71
C ASP A 161 21.63 4.78 3.62
N THR A 162 21.01 3.58 3.60
CA THR A 162 19.88 3.29 2.69
C THR A 162 18.79 4.36 2.85
N PRO A 163 18.43 5.08 1.77
CA PRO A 163 17.33 6.02 1.77
C PRO A 163 16.01 5.40 2.23
N LEU A 164 15.45 5.95 3.30
CA LEU A 164 14.08 5.66 3.73
C LEU A 164 13.15 6.82 3.37
N LEU A 165 12.21 6.56 2.47
CA LEU A 165 11.17 7.51 2.09
C LEU A 165 9.92 7.16 2.88
N VAL A 166 9.49 8.07 3.76
CA VAL A 166 8.50 7.77 4.80
C VAL A 166 7.45 8.86 4.93
N PRO A 167 6.27 8.56 5.50
CA PRO A 167 5.26 9.56 5.76
C PRO A 167 5.74 10.58 6.80
N ALA A 168 5.23 11.79 6.68
CA ALA A 168 5.42 12.87 7.65
C ALA A 168 5.24 12.40 9.11
N GLY A 169 6.17 12.79 9.99
CA GLY A 169 6.15 12.43 11.41
C GLY A 169 6.76 11.06 11.75
N LEU A 170 7.10 10.22 10.77
CA LEU A 170 7.72 8.91 11.01
C LEU A 170 9.24 8.98 11.16
N GLY A 171 9.90 10.07 10.75
CA GLY A 171 11.36 10.10 10.65
C GLY A 171 12.09 9.92 11.98
N ARG A 172 11.51 10.38 13.11
CA ARG A 172 12.07 10.11 14.45
C ARG A 172 12.15 8.62 14.77
N TRP A 173 11.19 7.81 14.30
CA TRP A 173 11.22 6.36 14.50
C TRP A 173 12.38 5.72 13.74
N CYS A 174 12.65 6.18 12.51
CA CYS A 174 13.74 5.71 11.64
C CYS A 174 15.10 6.13 12.17
N ARG A 175 15.28 7.42 12.51
CA ARG A 175 16.55 7.97 13.03
C ARG A 175 16.94 7.35 14.37
N ARG A 176 15.98 7.02 15.26
CA ARG A 176 16.25 6.24 16.48
C ARG A 176 16.81 4.84 16.21
N ARG A 177 16.62 4.32 15.00
CA ARG A 177 17.20 3.06 14.50
C ARG A 177 18.47 3.28 13.67
N ARG A 178 19.06 4.47 13.78
CA ARG A 178 20.34 4.88 13.20
C ARG A 178 20.34 5.09 11.69
N PHE A 179 19.18 5.12 11.03
CA PHE A 179 19.13 5.51 9.63
C PHE A 179 19.51 6.99 9.48
N THR A 180 20.44 7.27 8.57
CA THR A 180 21.02 8.60 8.34
C THR A 180 20.36 9.32 7.18
N CYS A 181 19.83 8.58 6.21
CA CYS A 181 19.09 9.11 5.07
C CYS A 181 17.58 8.82 5.23
N VAL A 182 16.85 9.79 5.78
CA VAL A 182 15.40 9.66 6.00
C VAL A 182 14.69 10.91 5.48
N THR A 183 13.81 10.73 4.50
CA THR A 183 13.00 11.79 3.89
C THR A 183 11.55 11.62 4.32
N GLU A 184 11.01 12.64 5.00
CA GLU A 184 9.61 12.68 5.44
C GLU A 184 8.78 13.54 4.47
N LEU A 185 7.68 12.99 3.93
CA LEU A 185 6.81 13.69 2.97
C LEU A 185 5.35 13.79 3.48
N ASP A 186 4.72 14.95 3.27
CA ASP A 186 3.26 15.10 3.29
C ASP A 186 2.69 14.66 1.93
N TRP A 187 1.38 14.50 1.85
CA TRP A 187 0.70 14.20 0.60
C TRP A 187 1.00 15.23 -0.48
N TRP A 188 1.18 14.74 -1.70
CA TRP A 188 1.52 15.49 -2.90
C TRP A 188 2.89 16.15 -2.88
N GLU A 189 3.74 15.79 -1.90
CA GLU A 189 5.16 16.10 -1.95
C GLU A 189 5.94 14.93 -2.53
N SER A 190 7.15 15.23 -2.99
CA SER A 190 7.98 14.28 -3.69
C SER A 190 9.45 14.40 -3.36
N VAL A 191 10.22 13.43 -3.80
CA VAL A 191 11.68 13.41 -3.77
C VAL A 191 12.17 12.67 -5.01
N GLU A 192 13.38 12.99 -5.45
CA GLU A 192 14.04 12.29 -6.55
C GLU A 192 15.29 11.57 -6.05
N LEU A 193 15.53 10.38 -6.60
CA LEU A 193 16.73 9.58 -6.38
C LEU A 193 17.06 8.88 -7.69
N GLY A 194 18.30 9.02 -8.19
CA GLY A 194 18.75 8.30 -9.39
C GLY A 194 17.93 8.56 -10.65
N GLY A 195 17.30 9.74 -10.79
CA GLY A 195 16.39 10.05 -11.90
C GLY A 195 14.95 9.57 -11.73
N VAL A 196 14.69 8.73 -10.72
CA VAL A 196 13.33 8.28 -10.38
C VAL A 196 12.71 9.25 -9.38
N ARG A 197 11.50 9.70 -9.69
CA ARG A 197 10.67 10.53 -8.83
C ARG A 197 9.73 9.67 -7.99
N PHE A 198 9.63 10.01 -6.71
CA PHE A 198 8.77 9.36 -5.73
C PHE A 198 7.82 10.40 -5.16
N ASP A 199 6.53 10.30 -5.47
CA ASP A 199 5.49 11.17 -4.92
C ASP A 199 4.70 10.43 -3.84
N PHE A 200 4.58 11.03 -2.65
CA PHE A 200 3.74 10.48 -1.58
C PHE A 200 2.30 10.94 -1.77
N VAL A 201 1.34 10.03 -1.85
CA VAL A 201 -0.06 10.34 -2.19
C VAL A 201 -1.03 9.94 -1.06
N PRO A 202 -2.22 10.57 -0.95
CA PRO A 202 -3.17 10.25 0.11
C PRO A 202 -3.73 8.83 0.04
N SER A 203 -4.17 8.34 1.19
CA SER A 203 -4.99 7.14 1.30
C SER A 203 -6.08 7.28 2.37
N HIS A 204 -7.10 6.42 2.30
CA HIS A 204 -8.14 6.29 3.32
C HIS A 204 -7.65 5.33 4.40
N HIS A 205 -6.80 5.80 5.32
CA HIS A 205 -6.27 4.96 6.42
C HIS A 205 -5.94 5.80 7.65
N TRP A 206 -5.09 5.26 8.52
CA TRP A 206 -4.62 5.88 9.76
C TRP A 206 -3.28 5.25 10.17
N SER A 207 -2.72 5.68 11.30
CA SER A 207 -1.45 5.15 11.81
C SER A 207 -1.51 4.88 13.32
N LYS A 208 -0.92 3.76 13.77
CA LYS A 208 -0.72 3.42 15.18
C LYS A 208 0.25 2.24 15.37
N ARG A 209 1.21 2.38 16.28
CA ARG A 209 2.11 1.28 16.69
C ARG A 209 2.07 0.97 18.18
N THR A 210 1.72 1.95 18.99
CA THR A 210 1.69 1.87 20.43
C THR A 210 0.38 2.43 20.94
N LEU A 211 0.16 2.34 22.26
CA LEU A 211 -1.06 2.88 22.86
C LEU A 211 -1.15 4.41 22.81
N LEU A 212 -0.04 5.10 22.51
CA LEU A 212 0.11 6.55 22.67
C LEU A 212 0.45 7.29 21.36
N ASP A 213 0.43 6.62 20.21
CA ASP A 213 0.92 7.20 18.94
C ASP A 213 -0.08 7.18 17.78
N THR A 214 -1.38 7.04 18.09
CA THR A 214 -2.43 7.12 17.09
C THR A 214 -2.35 8.44 16.32
N CYS A 215 -2.26 8.34 14.99
CA CYS A 215 -2.11 9.43 14.04
C CYS A 215 -0.93 10.37 14.36
N ARG A 216 0.16 9.89 14.97
CA ARG A 216 1.39 10.70 15.19
C ARG A 216 2.33 10.71 13.99
N SER A 217 2.11 9.84 13.01
CA SER A 217 2.67 9.94 11.66
C SER A 217 1.54 9.90 10.65
N LEU A 218 1.81 10.41 9.45
CA LEU A 218 0.90 10.31 8.32
C LEU A 218 0.88 8.87 7.76
N TRP A 219 0.03 8.65 6.76
CA TRP A 219 -0.20 7.40 6.01
C TRP A 219 -0.51 7.76 4.55
N GLY A 220 -0.33 6.83 3.62
CA GLY A 220 -0.58 7.10 2.20
C GLY A 220 -0.04 6.01 1.28
N GLY A 221 -0.02 6.30 -0.02
CA GLY A 221 0.62 5.50 -1.05
C GLY A 221 1.80 6.22 -1.68
N TRP A 222 2.39 5.60 -2.70
CA TRP A 222 3.52 6.13 -3.46
C TRP A 222 3.26 6.02 -4.96
N VAL A 223 3.58 7.06 -5.71
CA VAL A 223 3.75 6.98 -7.17
C VAL A 223 5.25 7.03 -7.46
N LEU A 224 5.73 6.08 -8.25
CA LEU A 224 7.09 6.01 -8.76
C LEU A 224 7.04 6.33 -10.25
N ASP A 225 7.90 7.24 -10.70
CA ASP A 225 7.97 7.68 -12.08
C ASP A 225 9.45 7.80 -12.47
N ASP A 226 9.88 7.04 -13.48
CA ASP A 226 11.28 7.08 -13.95
C ASP A 226 11.56 8.13 -15.01
N GLY A 227 10.56 8.92 -15.42
CA GLY A 227 10.66 9.93 -16.46
C GLY A 227 10.87 9.38 -17.87
N SER A 228 11.03 8.06 -18.04
CA SER A 228 11.22 7.37 -19.32
C SER A 228 9.93 6.74 -19.85
N GLY A 229 8.87 6.74 -19.04
CA GLY A 229 7.53 6.28 -19.42
C GLY A 229 6.94 5.25 -18.47
N HIS A 230 7.71 4.72 -17.51
CA HIS A 230 7.17 3.78 -16.52
C HIS A 230 6.66 4.52 -15.29
N ARG A 231 5.37 4.33 -14.99
CA ARG A 231 4.73 4.89 -13.80
C ARG A 231 3.97 3.83 -12.99
N ILE A 232 4.38 3.67 -11.74
CA ILE A 232 3.87 2.64 -10.85
C ILE A 232 3.23 3.29 -9.63
N TYR A 233 1.99 2.92 -9.32
CA TYR A 233 1.30 3.29 -8.09
C TYR A 233 1.30 2.15 -7.08
N PHE A 234 1.75 2.43 -5.87
CA PHE A 234 1.67 1.57 -4.70
C PHE A 234 0.72 2.18 -3.67
N ALA A 235 -0.44 1.56 -3.44
CA ALA A 235 -1.47 2.17 -2.60
C ALA A 235 -1.19 2.13 -1.09
N GLY A 236 -0.31 1.25 -0.63
CA GLY A 236 -0.30 0.86 0.79
C GLY A 236 -1.65 0.28 1.22
N ASP A 237 -2.04 0.56 2.46
CA ASP A 237 -3.39 0.29 2.94
C ASP A 237 -4.32 1.47 2.71
N THR A 238 -5.53 1.16 2.26
CA THR A 238 -6.56 2.16 2.01
C THR A 238 -7.94 1.53 1.94
N GLY A 239 -8.95 2.23 2.47
CA GLY A 239 -10.34 2.04 2.10
C GLY A 239 -10.62 2.60 0.71
N TYR A 240 -11.81 2.31 0.18
CA TYR A 240 -12.27 2.91 -1.07
C TYR A 240 -12.74 4.35 -0.87
N GLY A 241 -12.47 5.22 -1.85
CA GLY A 241 -12.99 6.58 -1.84
C GLY A 241 -12.35 7.50 -2.89
N HIS A 242 -12.60 8.80 -2.72
CA HIS A 242 -12.31 9.82 -3.74
C HIS A 242 -10.83 9.99 -4.07
N TRP A 243 -9.90 9.53 -3.22
CA TRP A 243 -8.47 9.66 -3.50
C TRP A 243 -8.04 8.93 -4.77
N PHE A 244 -8.66 7.79 -5.12
CA PHE A 244 -8.31 7.06 -6.34
C PHE A 244 -8.53 7.89 -7.61
N LYS A 245 -9.70 8.54 -7.73
CA LYS A 245 -9.99 9.44 -8.87
C LYS A 245 -9.05 10.64 -8.91
N GLU A 246 -8.74 11.23 -7.76
CA GLU A 246 -7.82 12.38 -7.70
C GLU A 246 -6.38 11.98 -8.05
N ILE A 247 -5.94 10.78 -7.65
CA ILE A 247 -4.64 10.22 -8.03
C ILE A 247 -4.60 9.97 -9.54
N GLY A 248 -5.59 9.28 -10.11
CA GLY A 248 -5.67 9.03 -11.56
C GLY A 248 -5.70 10.31 -12.39
N ARG A 249 -6.38 11.36 -11.89
CA ARG A 249 -6.40 12.69 -12.54
C ARG A 249 -5.04 13.40 -12.51
N ARG A 250 -4.24 13.22 -11.45
CA ARG A 250 -2.92 13.86 -11.30
C ARG A 250 -1.80 13.09 -11.99
N TYR A 251 -1.94 11.77 -12.06
CA TYR A 251 -0.98 10.85 -12.63
C TYR A 251 -1.68 10.04 -13.73
N PRO A 252 -1.95 10.64 -14.91
CA PRO A 252 -2.47 9.88 -16.04
C PRO A 252 -1.47 8.79 -16.45
N ASP A 253 -1.93 7.77 -17.15
CA ASP A 253 -1.08 6.74 -17.75
C ASP A 253 -0.26 5.93 -16.72
N LEU A 254 -0.91 5.51 -15.62
CA LEU A 254 -0.30 4.55 -14.69
C LEU A 254 -0.15 3.19 -15.39
N ASP A 255 1.06 2.66 -15.50
CA ASP A 255 1.28 1.32 -16.05
C ASP A 255 0.80 0.24 -15.10
N LEU A 256 0.98 0.45 -13.80
CA LEU A 256 0.64 -0.52 -12.78
C LEU A 256 0.07 0.13 -11.53
N ALA A 257 -1.07 -0.38 -11.07
CA ALA A 257 -1.62 -0.13 -9.75
C ALA A 257 -1.46 -1.37 -8.85
N MET A 258 -0.66 -1.26 -7.80
CA MET A 258 -0.57 -2.23 -6.72
C MET A 258 -1.61 -1.90 -5.64
N LEU A 259 -2.64 -2.73 -5.53
CA LEU A 259 -3.84 -2.46 -4.72
C LEU A 259 -4.10 -3.55 -3.68
N PRO A 260 -4.43 -3.20 -2.42
CA PRO A 260 -4.77 -4.18 -1.41
C PRO A 260 -6.11 -4.86 -1.72
N ILE A 261 -6.21 -6.16 -1.46
CA ILE A 261 -7.46 -6.92 -1.64
C ILE A 261 -7.83 -7.78 -0.42
N GLY A 262 -7.09 -7.67 0.68
CA GLY A 262 -7.28 -8.45 1.90
C GLY A 262 -7.36 -7.54 3.12
N ALA A 263 -7.65 -8.12 4.28
CA ALA A 263 -7.92 -7.39 5.53
C ALA A 263 -9.22 -6.59 5.52
N TYR A 264 -10.29 -7.11 4.91
CA TYR A 264 -11.56 -6.41 4.75
C TYR A 264 -12.72 -6.95 5.60
N GLU A 265 -12.64 -8.15 6.19
CA GLU A 265 -13.72 -8.68 7.04
C GLU A 265 -13.49 -8.47 8.56
N PRO A 266 -14.48 -7.95 9.32
CA PRO A 266 -15.84 -7.66 8.88
C PRO A 266 -15.97 -6.26 8.24
N ARG A 267 -16.75 -6.17 7.14
CA ARG A 267 -16.90 -4.90 6.38
C ARG A 267 -17.33 -3.72 7.24
N TRP A 268 -18.26 -3.89 8.18
CA TRP A 268 -18.72 -2.80 9.07
C TRP A 268 -17.61 -2.17 9.93
N TRP A 269 -16.47 -2.85 10.08
CA TRP A 269 -15.31 -2.40 10.84
C TRP A 269 -14.17 -1.91 9.94
N LEU A 270 -13.98 -2.52 8.77
CA LEU A 270 -12.79 -2.34 7.95
C LEU A 270 -13.05 -1.57 6.64
N SER A 271 -14.29 -1.34 6.23
CA SER A 271 -14.60 -0.69 4.93
C SER A 271 -14.01 0.70 4.78
N ASP A 272 -13.88 1.45 5.88
CA ASP A 272 -13.34 2.81 5.86
C ASP A 272 -11.82 2.86 5.64
N VAL A 273 -11.13 1.72 5.79
CA VAL A 273 -9.67 1.63 5.89
C VAL A 273 -9.04 0.53 5.04
N HIS A 274 -9.83 -0.42 4.55
CA HIS A 274 -9.41 -1.48 3.63
C HIS A 274 -10.44 -1.70 2.54
N THR A 275 -9.98 -1.70 1.29
CA THR A 275 -10.74 -2.15 0.13
C THR A 275 -11.05 -3.65 0.25
N ASP A 276 -12.26 -4.03 -0.15
CA ASP A 276 -12.51 -5.41 -0.56
C ASP A 276 -12.09 -5.63 -2.03
N PRO A 277 -12.14 -6.87 -2.55
CA PRO A 277 -11.70 -7.16 -3.91
C PRO A 277 -12.48 -6.42 -5.00
N GLU A 278 -13.79 -6.24 -4.83
CA GLU A 278 -14.66 -5.52 -5.76
C GLU A 278 -14.33 -4.02 -5.78
N GLU A 279 -14.13 -3.43 -4.60
CA GLU A 279 -13.66 -2.05 -4.45
C GLU A 279 -12.28 -1.84 -5.05
N ALA A 280 -11.39 -2.82 -4.98
CA ALA A 280 -10.08 -2.75 -5.63
C ALA A 280 -10.20 -2.72 -7.17
N VAL A 281 -11.16 -3.45 -7.76
CA VAL A 281 -11.47 -3.37 -9.20
C VAL A 281 -12.02 -1.99 -9.57
N GLN A 282 -12.87 -1.41 -8.72
CA GLN A 282 -13.35 -0.04 -8.93
C GLN A 282 -12.23 1.00 -8.79
N ALA A 283 -11.35 0.84 -7.80
CA ALA A 283 -10.19 1.71 -7.61
C ALA A 283 -9.24 1.66 -8.81
N TYR A 284 -8.99 0.47 -9.37
CA TYR A 284 -8.25 0.30 -10.63
C TYR A 284 -8.85 1.13 -11.76
N ALA A 285 -10.18 1.10 -11.92
CA ALA A 285 -10.89 1.89 -12.93
C ALA A 285 -10.73 3.40 -12.70
N ASP A 286 -10.91 3.84 -11.45
CA ASP A 286 -10.82 5.24 -11.05
C ASP A 286 -9.41 5.83 -11.20
N LEU A 287 -8.39 4.99 -11.06
CA LEU A 287 -6.99 5.32 -11.30
C LEU A 287 -6.64 5.43 -12.78
N GLY A 288 -7.40 4.77 -13.66
CA GLY A 288 -7.08 4.68 -15.09
C GLY A 288 -5.77 3.93 -15.36
N ALA A 289 -5.42 2.95 -14.53
CA ALA A 289 -4.20 2.17 -14.70
C ALA A 289 -4.31 1.13 -15.84
N ARG A 290 -3.19 0.77 -16.46
CA ARG A 290 -3.12 -0.25 -17.53
C ARG A 290 -3.13 -1.68 -16.99
N ALA A 291 -2.60 -1.89 -15.80
CA ALA A 291 -2.60 -3.19 -15.13
C ALA A 291 -2.80 -3.04 -13.61
N MET A 292 -3.27 -4.11 -12.97
CA MET A 292 -3.45 -4.20 -11.53
C MET A 292 -2.67 -5.39 -10.96
N ALA A 293 -1.90 -5.15 -9.90
CA ALA A 293 -1.28 -6.19 -9.09
C ALA A 293 -1.91 -6.23 -7.69
N PRO A 294 -2.72 -7.24 -7.34
CA PRO A 294 -3.28 -7.35 -6.01
C PRO A 294 -2.23 -7.69 -4.94
N MET A 295 -2.36 -7.08 -3.77
CA MET A 295 -1.46 -7.28 -2.63
C MET A 295 -2.23 -7.33 -1.30
N HIS A 296 -1.52 -7.36 -0.17
CA HIS A 296 -2.10 -7.36 1.19
C HIS A 296 -2.96 -8.60 1.51
N TRP A 297 -2.70 -9.72 0.83
CA TRP A 297 -3.40 -11.00 1.02
C TRP A 297 -2.42 -12.19 1.07
N ALA A 298 -2.93 -13.39 1.36
CA ALA A 298 -2.22 -14.67 1.39
C ALA A 298 -1.00 -14.76 2.33
N THR A 299 -0.74 -13.78 3.20
CA THR A 299 0.54 -13.71 3.94
C THR A 299 0.36 -13.72 5.45
N PHE A 300 -0.39 -12.76 6.01
CA PHE A 300 -0.74 -12.72 7.43
C PHE A 300 -2.24 -12.89 7.62
N LEU A 301 -2.65 -13.41 8.77
CA LEU A 301 -4.06 -13.50 9.17
C LEU A 301 -4.42 -12.27 9.99
N LEU A 302 -4.96 -11.23 9.33
CA LEU A 302 -5.25 -9.92 9.92
C LEU A 302 -6.75 -9.69 10.22
N SER A 303 -7.61 -10.52 9.67
CA SER A 303 -9.06 -10.30 9.56
C SER A 303 -9.79 -11.64 9.38
N ALA A 304 -11.11 -11.62 9.24
CA ALA A 304 -11.94 -12.82 9.26
C ALA A 304 -12.11 -13.56 7.92
N GLU A 305 -11.75 -12.98 6.77
CA GLU A 305 -12.04 -13.61 5.48
C GLU A 305 -11.28 -14.93 5.25
N PRO A 306 -11.88 -15.92 4.57
CA PRO A 306 -11.16 -17.12 4.14
C PRO A 306 -9.92 -16.80 3.29
N VAL A 307 -8.83 -17.54 3.48
CA VAL A 307 -7.52 -17.14 2.92
C VAL A 307 -7.45 -17.09 1.39
N LEU A 308 -8.32 -17.82 0.68
CA LEU A 308 -8.43 -17.81 -0.79
C LEU A 308 -9.55 -16.91 -1.33
N GLU A 309 -10.43 -16.43 -0.45
CA GLU A 309 -11.56 -15.61 -0.86
C GLU A 309 -11.14 -14.30 -1.55
N PRO A 310 -10.13 -13.55 -1.05
CA PRO A 310 -9.64 -12.34 -1.73
C PRO A 310 -9.37 -12.53 -3.23
N LEU A 311 -8.56 -13.53 -3.60
CA LEU A 311 -8.22 -13.79 -5.00
C LEU A 311 -9.42 -14.30 -5.80
N THR A 312 -10.29 -15.10 -5.18
CA THR A 312 -11.45 -15.67 -5.87
C THR A 312 -12.44 -14.58 -6.22
N ARG A 313 -12.81 -13.73 -5.25
CA ARG A 313 -13.66 -12.56 -5.45
C ARG A 313 -13.06 -11.58 -6.44
N LEU A 314 -11.76 -11.28 -6.34
CA LEU A 314 -11.08 -10.39 -7.28
C LEU A 314 -11.22 -10.87 -8.73
N ARG A 315 -10.91 -12.14 -8.99
CA ARG A 315 -10.99 -12.71 -10.34
C ARG A 315 -12.42 -12.67 -10.88
N THR A 316 -13.41 -12.94 -10.03
CA THR A 316 -14.83 -12.84 -10.40
C THR A 316 -15.22 -11.41 -10.73
N ALA A 317 -14.88 -10.44 -9.86
CA ALA A 317 -15.16 -9.02 -10.07
C ALA A 317 -14.47 -8.49 -11.33
N TRP A 318 -13.20 -8.88 -11.56
CA TRP A 318 -12.43 -8.52 -12.75
C TRP A 318 -13.08 -9.01 -14.04
N GLN A 319 -13.50 -10.29 -14.05
CA GLN A 319 -14.19 -10.88 -15.18
C GLN A 319 -15.55 -10.21 -15.45
N GLN A 320 -16.31 -9.92 -14.39
CA GLN A 320 -17.62 -9.24 -14.50
C GLN A 320 -17.50 -7.82 -15.02
N ALA A 321 -16.43 -7.11 -14.66
CA ALA A 321 -16.12 -5.78 -15.17
C ALA A 321 -15.64 -5.79 -16.65
N GLY A 322 -15.36 -6.96 -17.21
CA GLY A 322 -14.96 -7.12 -18.62
C GLY A 322 -13.52 -6.71 -18.92
N TYR A 323 -12.66 -6.62 -17.91
CA TYR A 323 -11.25 -6.25 -18.11
C TYR A 323 -10.43 -7.41 -18.69
N PRO A 324 -9.40 -7.12 -19.51
CA PRO A 324 -8.54 -8.16 -20.08
C PRO A 324 -7.86 -9.00 -18.99
N ARG A 325 -7.79 -10.32 -19.17
CA ARG A 325 -7.14 -11.21 -18.19
C ARG A 325 -5.65 -10.90 -18.04
N GLY A 326 -4.98 -10.44 -19.09
CA GLY A 326 -3.56 -10.11 -19.10
C GLY A 326 -3.19 -8.93 -18.20
N ASP A 327 -4.16 -8.05 -17.93
CA ASP A 327 -3.96 -6.82 -17.16
C ASP A 327 -4.12 -7.06 -15.64
N LEU A 328 -4.63 -8.22 -15.24
CA LEU A 328 -4.65 -8.67 -13.85
C LEU A 328 -3.39 -9.48 -13.51
N TRP A 329 -2.46 -8.88 -12.78
CA TRP A 329 -1.20 -9.48 -12.35
C TRP A 329 -1.32 -10.11 -10.97
N ASP A 330 -2.21 -11.09 -10.85
CA ASP A 330 -2.43 -11.90 -9.64
C ASP A 330 -1.31 -12.92 -9.40
N LEU A 331 -0.09 -12.40 -9.24
CA LEU A 331 1.14 -13.18 -9.13
C LEU A 331 1.10 -14.13 -7.92
N PRO A 332 1.74 -15.31 -8.02
CA PRO A 332 2.10 -16.06 -6.82
C PRO A 332 3.08 -15.25 -5.98
N VAL A 333 3.11 -15.51 -4.67
CA VAL A 333 4.18 -14.98 -3.81
C VAL A 333 5.51 -15.52 -4.34
N GLY A 334 6.42 -14.62 -4.70
CA GLY A 334 7.70 -14.86 -5.37
C GLY A 334 7.68 -14.75 -6.89
N GLY A 335 6.50 -14.55 -7.49
CA GLY A 335 6.34 -14.31 -8.92
C GLY A 335 6.70 -12.88 -9.31
N SER A 336 7.13 -12.73 -10.57
CA SER A 336 7.58 -11.45 -11.14
C SER A 336 6.88 -11.11 -12.44
N ARG A 337 6.80 -9.81 -12.75
CA ARG A 337 6.43 -9.28 -14.07
C ARG A 337 7.33 -8.12 -14.46
N VAL A 338 7.64 -8.05 -15.75
CA VAL A 338 8.33 -6.93 -16.38
C VAL A 338 7.27 -6.08 -17.06
N LEU A 339 7.31 -4.76 -16.87
CA LEU A 339 6.47 -3.81 -17.57
C LEU A 339 6.94 -3.73 -19.02
N ALA A 340 6.02 -3.89 -19.97
CA ALA A 340 6.34 -3.71 -21.38
C ALA A 340 6.54 -2.22 -21.67
N THR A 341 7.63 -1.89 -22.37
CA THR A 341 7.87 -0.57 -22.96
C THR A 341 6.83 -0.19 -23.98
#